data_AF-A0A376X4U9-F1
#
_entry.id   AF-A0A376X4U9-F1
#
_cell.length_a   1.000
_cell.length_b   1.000
_cell.length_c   1.000
_cell.angle_alpha   90.00
_cell.angle_beta   90.00
_cell.angle_gamma   90.00
#
_symmetry.space_group_name_H-M   'P 1'
#
loop_
_entity.id
_entity.type
_entity.pdbx_description
1 polymer ?
#
loop_
_entity_poly.entity_id
_entity_poly.type
_entity_poly.pdbx_seq_one_letter_code
_entity_poly.pdbx_strand_id
1 'polypeptide(L)'
;MEHQRKLFQQRGYSEDLLPKTQSQRTWKTFNYFTLWMGSVHNVPNYVMVGGFFILGLSTFSIMLAIILSAFFIAAVMVLNGAAGSKYGVPFAMILRASYGVRGALFPGLLRGGIAAIMWFGLQCYAGSLACLILIGKIWPGFFNSRW
;
A
#
# COMPACT_ATOMS: atom_id res chain seq x y z
N MET A 1 -10.35 16.02 -24.24
CA MET A 1 -10.37 15.39 -22.90
C MET A 1 -11.77 15.39 -22.30
N GLU A 2 -12.49 16.51 -22.29
CA GLU A 2 -13.86 16.57 -21.71
C GLU A 2 -14.88 15.66 -22.41
N HIS A 3 -14.84 15.55 -23.73
CA HIS A 3 -15.71 14.61 -24.46
C HIS A 3 -15.51 13.15 -24.00
N GLN A 4 -14.26 12.72 -23.79
CA GLN A 4 -13.92 11.39 -23.28
C GLN A 4 -14.37 11.19 -21.82
N ARG A 5 -14.29 12.24 -20.99
CA ARG A 5 -14.80 12.20 -19.60
C ARG A 5 -16.31 12.01 -19.55
N LYS A 6 -17.07 12.69 -20.42
CA LYS A 6 -18.53 12.51 -20.55
C LYS A 6 -18.89 11.08 -20.97
N LEU A 7 -18.13 10.48 -21.90
CA LEU A 7 -18.32 9.08 -22.30
C LEU A 7 -18.05 8.10 -21.15
N PHE A 8 -17.05 8.35 -20.31
CA PHE A 8 -16.81 7.52 -19.12
C PHE A 8 -17.88 7.70 -18.04
N GLN A 9 -18.39 8.91 -17.83
CA GLN A 9 -19.53 9.14 -16.94
C GLN A 9 -20.77 8.37 -17.40
N GLN A 10 -21.08 8.38 -18.71
CA GLN A 10 -22.17 7.58 -19.28
C GLN A 10 -21.98 6.07 -19.09
N ARG A 11 -20.72 5.60 -18.98
CA ARG A 11 -20.38 4.20 -18.68
C ARG A 11 -20.41 3.87 -17.18
N GLY A 12 -20.85 4.80 -16.32
CA GLY A 12 -21.02 4.59 -14.89
C GLY A 12 -19.73 4.74 -14.05
N TYR A 13 -18.74 5.48 -14.53
CA TYR A 13 -17.57 5.84 -13.72
C TYR A 13 -17.87 7.08 -12.86
N SER A 14 -17.57 6.99 -11.55
CA SER A 14 -17.63 8.14 -10.63
C SER A 14 -16.66 9.24 -11.05
N GLU A 15 -16.93 10.50 -10.69
CA GLU A 15 -16.07 11.63 -11.04
C GLU A 15 -14.64 11.47 -10.53
N ASP A 16 -14.46 10.87 -9.35
CA ASP A 16 -13.15 10.58 -8.75
C ASP A 16 -12.34 9.54 -9.54
N LEU A 17 -13.03 8.71 -10.31
CA LEU A 17 -12.42 7.66 -11.12
C LEU A 17 -12.09 8.12 -12.53
N LEU A 18 -12.41 9.37 -12.89
CA LEU A 18 -12.10 9.89 -14.22
C LEU A 18 -10.60 10.15 -14.38
N PRO A 19 -10.06 10.02 -15.61
CA PRO A 19 -8.65 10.30 -15.87
C PRO A 19 -8.28 11.72 -15.42
N LYS A 20 -7.24 11.84 -14.60
CA LYS A 20 -6.81 13.14 -14.07
C LYS A 20 -6.30 14.03 -15.20
N THR A 21 -6.74 15.29 -15.22
CA THR A 21 -6.23 16.29 -16.17
C THR A 21 -4.81 16.72 -15.78
N GLN A 22 -4.07 17.33 -16.72
CA GLN A 22 -2.70 17.77 -16.46
C GLN A 22 -2.62 18.79 -15.30
N SER A 23 -3.64 19.63 -15.13
CA SER A 23 -3.76 20.57 -14.01
C SER A 23 -3.95 19.91 -12.64
N GLN A 24 -4.49 18.69 -12.60
CA GLN A 24 -4.71 17.92 -11.37
C GLN A 24 -3.47 17.10 -10.95
N ARG A 25 -2.42 17.06 -11.78
CA ARG A 25 -1.17 16.33 -11.52
C ARG A 25 -0.17 17.24 -10.80
N THR A 26 -0.45 17.55 -9.53
CA THR A 26 0.36 18.47 -8.72
C THR A 26 1.54 17.81 -8.00
N TRP A 27 1.67 16.48 -8.10
CA TRP A 27 2.66 15.73 -7.34
C TRP A 27 4.05 15.80 -7.97
N LYS A 28 5.02 16.30 -7.19
CA LYS A 28 6.44 16.32 -7.53
C LYS A 28 7.15 15.07 -7.01
N THR A 29 8.37 14.82 -7.46
CA THR A 29 9.21 13.66 -7.06
C THR A 29 9.32 13.51 -5.55
N PHE A 30 9.43 14.62 -4.81
CA PHE A 30 9.50 14.59 -3.35
C PHE A 30 8.24 14.02 -2.69
N ASN A 31 7.05 14.30 -3.23
CA ASN A 31 5.78 13.77 -2.72
C ASN A 31 5.70 12.26 -2.90
N TYR A 32 6.26 11.74 -3.99
CA TYR A 32 6.37 10.30 -4.19
C TYR A 32 7.36 9.70 -3.21
N PHE A 33 8.53 10.32 -3.01
CA PHE A 33 9.52 9.85 -2.05
C PHE A 33 8.96 9.76 -0.63
N THR A 34 8.29 10.80 -0.13
CA THR A 34 7.71 10.80 1.23
C THR A 34 6.61 9.77 1.39
N LEU A 35 5.74 9.60 0.39
CA LEU A 35 4.71 8.55 0.38
C LEU A 35 5.33 7.14 0.44
N TRP A 36 6.41 6.92 -0.32
CA TRP A 36 7.12 5.64 -0.32
C TRP A 36 7.81 5.36 1.00
N MET A 37 8.49 6.36 1.57
CA MET A 37 9.12 6.23 2.88
C MET A 37 8.08 5.88 3.94
N GLY A 38 6.93 6.56 3.96
CA GLY A 38 5.82 6.22 4.87
C GLY A 38 5.28 4.79 4.69
N SER A 39 5.24 4.29 3.45
CA SER A 39 4.72 2.95 3.15
C SER A 39 5.69 1.82 3.56
N VAL A 40 7.00 2.03 3.41
CA VAL A 40 8.04 1.03 3.72
C VAL A 40 8.26 0.88 5.23
N HIS A 41 8.10 1.96 5.99
CA HIS A 41 8.32 1.97 7.43
C HIS A 41 7.09 1.47 8.18
N ASN A 42 6.98 0.15 8.31
CA ASN A 42 5.90 -0.49 9.06
C ASN A 42 6.43 -1.61 9.98
N VAL A 43 5.71 -1.84 11.08
CA VAL A 43 6.11 -2.80 12.13
C VAL A 43 6.31 -4.23 11.59
N PRO A 44 5.41 -4.79 10.76
CA PRO A 44 5.60 -6.14 10.22
C PRO A 44 6.94 -6.33 9.49
N ASN A 45 7.42 -5.32 8.76
CA ASN A 45 8.67 -5.40 8.03
C ASN A 45 9.88 -5.56 8.99
N TYR A 46 9.88 -4.82 10.11
CA TYR A 46 10.91 -4.94 11.13
C TYR A 46 10.85 -6.28 11.86
N VAL A 47 9.64 -6.77 12.17
CA VAL A 47 9.44 -8.08 12.81
C VAL A 47 9.93 -9.20 11.91
N MET A 48 9.67 -9.14 10.60
CA MET A 48 10.17 -10.11 9.62
C MET A 48 11.70 -10.17 9.61
N VAL A 49 12.37 -9.01 9.56
CA VAL A 49 13.84 -8.95 9.60
C VAL A 49 14.38 -9.50 10.92
N GLY A 50 13.75 -9.16 12.05
CA GLY A 50 14.07 -9.77 13.35
C GLY A 50 13.91 -11.29 13.34
N GLY A 51 12.85 -11.80 12.69
CA GLY A 51 12.62 -13.22 12.50
C GLY A 51 13.76 -13.92 11.74
N PHE A 52 14.31 -13.29 10.70
CA PHE A 52 15.47 -13.86 9.99
C PHE A 52 16.71 -13.97 10.88
N PHE A 53 16.94 -13.00 11.76
CA PHE A 53 18.03 -13.10 12.74
C PHE A 53 17.81 -14.22 13.75
N ILE A 54 16.56 -14.42 14.23
CA ILE A 54 16.21 -15.53 15.14
C ILE A 54 16.44 -16.88 14.46
N LEU A 55 16.19 -16.99 13.16
CA LEU A 55 16.47 -18.18 12.36
C LEU A 55 17.97 -18.44 12.12
N GLY A 56 18.86 -17.58 12.63
CA GLY A 56 20.31 -17.75 12.53
C GLY A 56 20.90 -17.36 11.16
N LEU A 57 20.15 -16.63 10.34
CA LEU A 57 20.66 -16.16 9.04
C LEU A 57 21.71 -15.07 9.23
N SER A 58 22.77 -15.13 8.41
CA SER A 58 23.82 -14.12 8.41
C SER A 58 23.28 -12.74 8.04
N THR A 59 23.70 -11.71 8.78
CA THR A 59 23.38 -10.30 8.52
C THR A 59 23.67 -9.93 7.07
N PHE A 60 24.80 -10.38 6.53
CA PHE A 60 25.20 -10.06 5.16
C PHE A 60 24.22 -10.65 4.14
N SER A 61 23.82 -11.91 4.32
CA SER A 61 22.84 -12.58 3.45
C SER A 61 21.47 -11.90 3.51
N ILE A 62 21.02 -11.52 4.70
CA ILE A 62 19.75 -10.80 4.90
C ILE A 62 19.79 -9.45 4.18
N MET A 63 20.85 -8.66 4.39
CA MET A 63 20.99 -7.35 3.75
C MET A 63 21.03 -7.45 2.23
N LEU A 64 21.79 -8.41 1.68
CA LEU A 64 21.87 -8.62 0.24
C LEU A 64 20.50 -9.02 -0.34
N ALA A 65 19.78 -9.92 0.33
CA ALA A 65 18.44 -10.34 -0.09
C ALA A 65 17.45 -9.17 -0.08
N ILE A 66 17.47 -8.33 0.96
CA ILE A 66 16.61 -7.13 1.04
C ILE A 66 16.91 -6.18 -0.12
N ILE A 67 18.18 -5.88 -0.39
CA ILE A 67 18.58 -4.96 -1.47
C ILE A 67 18.14 -5.50 -2.84
N LEU A 68 18.43 -6.77 -3.13
CA LEU A 68 18.04 -7.40 -4.39
C LEU A 68 16.52 -7.44 -4.57
N SER A 69 15.78 -7.76 -3.50
CA SER A 69 14.33 -7.74 -3.52
C SER A 69 13.77 -6.33 -3.79
N ALA A 70 14.37 -5.30 -3.20
CA ALA A 70 13.94 -3.92 -3.38
C ALA A 70 14.11 -3.47 -4.84
N PHE A 71 15.24 -3.78 -5.49
CA PHE A 71 15.43 -3.49 -6.91
C PHE A 71 14.46 -4.24 -7.81
N PHE A 72 14.24 -5.53 -7.53
CA PHE A 72 13.31 -6.34 -8.30
C PHE A 72 11.87 -5.82 -8.19
N ILE A 73 11.41 -5.54 -6.97
CA ILE A 73 10.09 -4.97 -6.71
C ILE A 73 9.97 -3.60 -7.39
N ALA A 74 10.97 -2.72 -7.25
CA ALA A 74 10.96 -1.41 -7.89
C ALA A 74 10.79 -1.52 -9.42
N ALA A 75 11.50 -2.44 -10.07
CA ALA A 75 11.36 -2.67 -11.51
C ALA A 75 9.94 -3.10 -11.90
N VAL A 76 9.38 -4.10 -11.20
CA VAL A 76 8.01 -4.57 -11.45
C VAL A 76 6.98 -3.46 -11.21
N MET A 77 7.18 -2.63 -10.19
CA MET A 77 6.30 -1.51 -9.88
C MET A 77 6.33 -0.41 -10.95
N VAL A 78 7.50 -0.08 -11.48
CA VAL A 78 7.62 0.89 -12.59
C VAL A 78 6.87 0.38 -13.82
N LEU A 79 7.02 -0.91 -14.15
CA LEU A 79 6.30 -1.53 -15.27
C LEU A 79 4.78 -1.51 -15.05
N ASN A 80 4.31 -1.83 -13.84
CA ASN A 80 2.90 -1.80 -13.51
C ASN A 80 2.31 -0.38 -13.50
N GLY A 81 3.09 0.60 -13.04
CA GLY A 81 2.70 2.01 -12.94
C GLY A 81 2.74 2.78 -14.27
N ALA A 82 3.39 2.25 -15.30
CA ALA A 82 3.59 2.94 -16.58
C ALA A 82 2.27 3.37 -17.25
N ALA A 83 1.27 2.48 -17.28
CA ALA A 83 -0.04 2.77 -17.86
C ALA A 83 -0.81 3.83 -17.05
N GLY A 84 -0.80 3.72 -15.72
CA GLY A 84 -1.46 4.69 -14.83
C GLY A 84 -0.81 6.08 -14.88
N SER A 85 0.51 6.14 -14.95
CA SER A 85 1.27 7.40 -15.00
C SER A 85 1.11 8.12 -16.34
N LYS A 86 1.25 7.40 -17.47
CA LYS A 86 1.14 7.99 -18.81
C LYS A 86 -0.28 8.53 -19.07
N TYR A 87 -1.30 7.69 -18.83
CA TYR A 87 -2.68 8.02 -19.18
C TYR A 87 -3.47 8.68 -18.04
N GLY A 88 -2.93 8.74 -16.82
CA GLY A 88 -3.63 9.30 -15.65
C GLY A 88 -4.89 8.53 -15.26
N VAL A 89 -5.00 7.28 -15.72
CA VAL A 89 -6.16 6.41 -15.49
C VAL A 89 -6.01 5.71 -14.14
N PRO A 90 -7.05 5.72 -13.29
CA PRO A 90 -7.03 4.98 -12.03
C PRO A 90 -6.92 3.47 -12.24
N PHE A 91 -6.34 2.78 -11.25
CA PHE A 91 -6.21 1.32 -11.27
C PHE A 91 -7.55 0.61 -11.51
N ALA A 92 -8.65 1.11 -10.94
CA ALA A 92 -9.99 0.54 -11.14
C ALA A 92 -10.45 0.57 -12.60
N MET A 93 -10.05 1.58 -13.38
CA MET A 93 -10.35 1.64 -14.82
C MET A 93 -9.52 0.63 -15.60
N ILE A 94 -8.22 0.51 -15.29
CA ILE A 94 -7.33 -0.50 -15.91
C ILE A 94 -7.86 -1.91 -15.63
N LEU A 95 -8.26 -2.17 -14.39
CA LEU A 95 -8.80 -3.47 -13.98
C LEU A 95 -10.07 -3.84 -14.75
N ARG A 96 -11.00 -2.89 -14.92
CA ARG A 96 -12.21 -3.06 -15.73
C ARG A 96 -11.92 -3.20 -17.22
N ALA A 97 -10.85 -2.59 -17.73
CA ALA A 97 -10.42 -2.76 -19.12
C ALA A 97 -9.89 -4.19 -19.37
N SER A 98 -9.17 -4.78 -18.42
CA SER A 98 -8.63 -6.15 -18.55
C SER A 98 -9.67 -7.25 -18.29
N TYR A 99 -10.50 -7.11 -17.25
CA TYR A 99 -11.40 -8.18 -16.79
C TYR A 99 -12.89 -7.91 -17.09
N GLY A 100 -13.21 -6.77 -17.71
CA GLY A 100 -14.59 -6.32 -17.89
C GLY A 100 -15.24 -5.81 -16.60
N VAL A 101 -16.48 -5.32 -16.72
CA VAL A 101 -17.20 -4.68 -15.60
C VAL A 101 -17.50 -5.66 -14.47
N ARG A 102 -17.99 -6.86 -14.81
CA ARG A 102 -18.31 -7.91 -13.84
C ARG A 102 -17.08 -8.67 -13.37
N GLY A 103 -16.14 -8.97 -14.27
CA GLY A 103 -14.93 -9.72 -13.93
C GLY A 103 -13.96 -8.93 -13.04
N ALA A 104 -13.95 -7.59 -13.12
CA ALA A 104 -13.13 -6.75 -12.23
C ALA A 104 -13.56 -6.80 -10.75
N LEU A 105 -14.77 -7.26 -10.45
CA LEU A 105 -15.25 -7.38 -9.06
C LEU A 105 -14.45 -8.43 -8.27
N PHE A 106 -14.06 -9.53 -8.91
CA PHE A 106 -13.29 -10.59 -8.26
C PHE A 106 -11.89 -10.11 -7.77
N PRO A 107 -11.00 -9.59 -8.63
CA PRO A 107 -9.72 -9.04 -8.18
C PRO A 107 -9.91 -7.80 -7.28
N GLY A 108 -10.98 -7.03 -7.48
CA GLY A 108 -11.36 -5.95 -6.59
C GLY A 108 -11.66 -6.41 -5.17
N LEU A 109 -12.44 -7.50 -5.00
CA LEU A 109 -12.79 -8.07 -3.70
C LEU A 109 -11.59 -8.73 -3.03
N LEU A 110 -10.80 -9.50 -3.78
CA LEU A 110 -9.60 -10.17 -3.23
C LEU A 110 -8.59 -9.13 -2.72
N ARG A 111 -8.29 -8.12 -3.53
CA ARG A 111 -7.32 -7.08 -3.17
C ARG A 111 -7.87 -6.10 -2.14
N GLY A 112 -9.06 -5.55 -2.39
CA GLY A 112 -9.63 -4.45 -1.61
C GLY A 112 -10.41 -4.91 -0.39
N GLY A 113 -11.09 -6.06 -0.47
CA GLY A 113 -11.78 -6.65 0.67
C GLY A 113 -10.81 -7.44 1.53
N ILE A 114 -10.31 -8.55 1.01
CA ILE A 114 -9.58 -9.52 1.83
C ILE A 114 -8.19 -8.98 2.20
N ALA A 115 -7.34 -8.69 1.23
CA ALA A 115 -5.96 -8.30 1.50
C ALA A 115 -5.86 -6.95 2.24
N ALA A 116 -6.64 -5.94 1.86
CA ALA A 116 -6.57 -4.63 2.51
C ALA A 116 -7.12 -4.65 3.95
N ILE A 117 -8.22 -5.37 4.22
CA ILE A 117 -8.76 -5.47 5.59
C ILE A 117 -7.81 -6.26 6.48
N MET A 118 -7.27 -7.39 6.01
CA MET A 118 -6.28 -8.16 6.78
C MET A 118 -5.04 -7.31 7.09
N TRP A 119 -4.54 -6.58 6.09
CA TRP A 119 -3.38 -5.70 6.27
C TRP A 119 -3.67 -4.57 7.25
N PHE A 120 -4.84 -3.93 7.14
CA PHE A 120 -5.27 -2.88 8.07
C PHE A 120 -5.40 -3.41 9.50
N GLY A 121 -6.03 -4.57 9.69
CA GLY A 121 -6.15 -5.23 10.99
C GLY A 121 -4.78 -5.51 11.63
N LEU A 122 -3.81 -5.99 10.84
CA LEU A 122 -2.45 -6.23 11.32
C LEU A 122 -1.77 -4.93 11.78
N GLN A 123 -1.94 -3.83 11.05
CA GLN A 123 -1.36 -2.53 11.44
C GLN A 123 -2.04 -1.96 12.70
N CYS A 124 -3.36 -2.07 12.82
CA CYS A 124 -4.09 -1.69 14.03
C CYS A 124 -3.64 -2.50 15.25
N TYR A 125 -3.46 -3.81 15.10
CA TYR A 125 -2.95 -4.66 16.16
C TYR A 125 -1.53 -4.25 16.58
N ALA A 126 -0.62 -4.07 15.63
CA ALA A 126 0.74 -3.59 15.92
C ALA A 126 0.73 -2.21 16.61
N GLY A 127 -0.13 -1.29 16.18
CA GLY A 127 -0.33 0.00 16.83
C GLY A 127 -0.85 -0.14 18.28
N SER A 128 -1.79 -1.06 18.52
CA SER A 128 -2.31 -1.31 19.87
C SER A 128 -1.23 -1.82 20.84
N LEU A 129 -0.32 -2.68 20.37
CA LEU A 129 0.82 -3.16 21.15
C LEU A 129 1.76 -2.00 21.51
N ALA A 130 2.04 -1.11 20.55
CA ALA A 130 2.84 0.08 20.80
C ALA A 130 2.19 1.00 21.85
N CYS A 131 0.87 1.21 21.77
CA CYS A 131 0.12 1.97 22.77
C CYS A 131 0.18 1.33 24.16
N LEU A 132 0.01 0.00 24.26
CA LEU A 132 0.12 -0.73 25.53
C LEU A 132 1.50 -0.56 26.18
N ILE A 133 2.56 -0.62 25.39
CA ILE A 133 3.94 -0.39 25.88
C ILE A 133 4.11 1.04 26.38
N LEU A 134 3.57 2.03 25.67
CA LEU A 134 3.64 3.44 26.07
C LEU A 134 2.88 3.70 27.37
N ILE A 135 1.66 3.16 27.49
CA ILE A 135 0.84 3.27 28.71
C ILE A 135 1.59 2.62 29.88
N GLY A 136 2.16 1.43 29.67
CA GLY A 136 2.98 0.74 30.66
C GLY A 136 4.18 1.54 31.16
N LYS A 137 4.82 2.30 30.27
CA LYS A 137 5.95 3.15 30.62
C LYS A 137 5.55 4.44 31.34
N ILE A 138 4.43 5.05 30.96
CA ILE A 138 3.94 6.30 31.57
C ILE A 138 3.25 6.02 32.91
N TRP A 139 2.50 4.93 33.00
CA TRP A 139 1.78 4.50 34.19
C TRP A 139 2.14 3.03 34.51
N PRO A 140 3.22 2.80 35.27
CA PRO A 140 3.66 1.44 35.63
C PRO A 140 2.63 0.65 36.44
N GLY A 141 1.79 1.35 37.22
CA GLY A 141 0.69 0.75 37.98
C GLY A 141 -0.49 0.24 37.13
N PHE A 142 -0.52 0.45 35.81
CA PHE A 142 -1.63 0.09 34.93
C PHE A 142 -1.73 -1.44 34.81
N PHE A 143 -0.59 -2.12 34.72
CA PHE A 143 -0.54 -3.59 34.72
C PHE A 143 -0.66 -4.20 36.12
N ASN A 144 -0.47 -3.40 37.17
CA ASN A 144 -0.54 -3.84 38.57
C ASN A 144 -1.91 -3.52 39.22
N SER A 145 -2.78 -2.80 38.50
CA SER A 145 -4.17 -2.56 38.84
C SER A 145 -4.94 -3.86 38.60
N ARG A 146 -4.88 -4.76 39.58
CA ARG A 146 -5.64 -6.00 39.58
C ARG A 146 -7.13 -5.64 39.49
N TRP A 147 -7.76 -5.99 38.38
CA TRP A 147 -9.16 -6.42 38.40
C TRP A 147 -9.19 -7.86 38.90
#